data_AF-A0A147BAW6-F1
#
_entry.id   AF-A0A147BAW6-F1
#
_cell.length_a   1.000
_cell.length_b   1.000
_cell.length_c   1.000
_cell.angle_alpha   90.00
_cell.angle_beta   90.00
_cell.angle_gamma   90.00
#
_symmetry.space_group_name_H-M   'P 1'
#
loop_
_entity.id
_entity.type
_entity.pdbx_description
1 polymer ?
#
loop_
_entity_poly.entity_id
_entity_poly.type
_entity_poly.pdbx_seq_one_letter_code
_entity_poly.pdbx_strand_id
1 'polypeptide(L)'
;RQPEQRKDRACIRPEISRTKTFGKIGVSNGLFYEKHLKFIQLNNKFVPFTKKDLSYLKKDNYDVTFVKEVYGSPSVTLKQLLKGGVDSSGPVRVTYDSKASFKSIAKSLSLMDDFKSGVPRTGYRGVVSIMYHGRRVYIAPPADWKGYNKSWS
;
A
#
# COMPACT_ATOMS: atom_id res chain seq x y z
N ARG A 1 -1.81 11.90 -7.99
CA ARG A 1 -2.57 13.08 -8.52
C ARG A 1 -2.15 14.26 -7.68
N GLN A 2 -1.90 15.41 -8.31
CA GLN A 2 -1.58 16.62 -7.55
C GLN A 2 -2.73 16.95 -6.57
N PRO A 3 -2.44 17.50 -5.38
CA PRO A 3 -3.43 17.72 -4.33
C PRO A 3 -4.61 18.59 -4.78
N GLU A 4 -4.35 19.57 -5.63
CA GLU A 4 -5.32 20.56 -6.12
C GLU A 4 -6.44 19.89 -6.94
N GLN A 5 -6.13 18.80 -7.64
CA GLN A 5 -7.10 17.97 -8.36
C GLN A 5 -7.61 16.81 -7.49
N ARG A 6 -6.79 16.22 -6.63
CA ARG A 6 -7.22 15.10 -5.77
C ARG A 6 -8.31 15.57 -4.80
N LYS A 7 -8.17 16.78 -4.23
CA LYS A 7 -9.10 17.37 -3.25
C LYS A 7 -9.46 16.38 -2.14
N ASP A 8 -8.42 15.71 -1.62
CA ASP A 8 -8.49 14.68 -0.59
C ASP A 8 -9.42 13.47 -0.81
N ARG A 9 -9.87 13.27 -2.05
CA ARG A 9 -10.61 12.08 -2.46
C ARG A 9 -9.69 10.86 -2.56
N ALA A 10 -10.28 9.69 -2.33
CA ALA A 10 -9.65 8.39 -2.48
C ALA A 10 -10.33 7.56 -3.58
N CYS A 11 -9.67 6.48 -3.99
CA CYS A 11 -10.24 5.47 -4.89
C CYS A 11 -10.31 4.13 -4.16
N ILE A 12 -11.34 3.33 -4.45
CA ILE A 12 -11.37 1.92 -4.06
C ILE A 12 -10.37 1.16 -4.93
N ARG A 13 -9.58 0.28 -4.31
CA ARG A 13 -8.71 -0.67 -5.01
C ARG A 13 -8.91 -2.08 -4.47
N PRO A 14 -8.85 -3.14 -5.31
CA PRO A 14 -8.88 -4.51 -4.83
C PRO A 14 -7.51 -4.93 -4.29
N GLU A 15 -7.49 -6.05 -3.56
CA GLU A 15 -6.25 -6.72 -3.16
C GLU A 15 -5.53 -7.39 -4.33
N ILE A 16 -6.30 -8.07 -5.20
CA ILE A 16 -5.80 -8.69 -6.43
C ILE A 16 -6.37 -7.92 -7.63
N SER A 17 -5.50 -7.49 -8.54
CA SER A 17 -5.89 -6.64 -9.68
C SER A 17 -6.96 -7.31 -10.55
N ARG A 18 -7.86 -6.48 -11.12
CA ARG A 18 -8.85 -6.90 -12.13
C ARG A 18 -8.43 -6.58 -13.56
N THR A 19 -7.26 -5.96 -13.72
CA THR A 19 -6.64 -5.68 -15.01
C THR A 19 -5.16 -6.03 -14.95
N LYS A 20 -4.60 -6.42 -16.10
CA LYS A 20 -3.17 -6.64 -16.29
C LYS A 20 -2.77 -6.01 -17.61
N THR A 21 -1.66 -5.28 -17.60
CA THR A 21 -1.10 -4.72 -18.83
C THR A 21 -0.18 -5.73 -19.50
N PHE A 22 -0.22 -5.77 -20.83
CA PHE A 22 0.66 -6.56 -21.69
C PHE A 22 1.50 -5.66 -22.63
N GLY A 23 1.23 -4.36 -22.65
CA GLY A 23 1.88 -3.40 -23.54
C GLY A 23 3.26 -3.02 -23.03
N LYS A 24 4.29 -3.78 -23.45
CA LYS A 24 5.69 -3.46 -23.16
C LYS A 24 6.16 -2.20 -23.89
N ILE A 25 5.78 -2.06 -25.16
CA ILE A 25 6.16 -0.93 -26.02
C ILE A 25 5.04 0.09 -25.97
N GLY A 26 5.39 1.34 -25.66
CA GLY A 26 4.47 2.46 -25.58
C GLY A 26 5.21 3.75 -25.25
N VAL A 27 4.46 4.81 -24.96
CA VAL A 27 4.98 6.19 -24.77
C VAL A 27 6.08 6.30 -23.71
N SER A 28 6.14 5.38 -22.74
CA SER A 28 7.11 5.40 -21.63
C SER A 28 8.35 4.52 -21.85
N ASN A 29 8.58 4.02 -23.06
CA ASN A 29 9.73 3.17 -23.42
C ASN A 29 9.91 1.91 -22.54
N GLY A 30 8.84 1.42 -21.91
CA GLY A 30 8.80 0.11 -21.25
C GLY A 30 9.55 -0.02 -19.91
N LEU A 31 10.26 1.00 -19.43
CA LEU A 31 11.09 0.91 -18.20
C LEU A 31 10.27 0.49 -16.96
N PHE A 32 9.12 1.13 -16.75
CA PHE A 32 8.23 0.79 -15.62
C PHE A 32 7.51 -0.54 -15.83
N TYR A 33 7.30 -0.93 -17.08
CA TYR A 33 6.66 -2.20 -17.41
C TYR A 33 7.53 -3.38 -16.96
N GLU A 34 8.81 -3.35 -17.33
CA GLU A 34 9.75 -4.42 -17.02
C GLU A 34 10.06 -4.55 -15.52
N LYS A 35 10.10 -3.43 -14.81
CA LYS A 35 10.48 -3.41 -13.40
C LYS A 35 9.31 -3.71 -12.46
N HIS A 36 8.08 -3.33 -12.83
CA HIS A 36 6.94 -3.38 -11.93
C HIS A 36 5.65 -3.89 -12.57
N LEU A 37 5.18 -3.29 -13.68
CA LEU A 37 3.80 -3.50 -14.13
C LEU A 37 3.53 -4.94 -14.62
N LYS A 38 4.52 -5.60 -15.24
CA LYS A 38 4.35 -6.97 -15.76
C LYS A 38 4.08 -8.01 -14.67
N PHE A 39 4.52 -7.73 -13.44
CA PHE A 39 4.40 -8.63 -12.29
C PHE A 39 3.05 -8.51 -11.56
N ILE A 40 2.20 -7.55 -11.93
CA ILE A 40 0.88 -7.40 -11.33
C ILE A 40 0.03 -8.62 -11.71
N GLN A 41 -0.47 -9.32 -10.69
CA GLN A 41 -1.28 -10.52 -10.87
C GLN A 41 -2.72 -10.15 -11.27
N LEU A 42 -3.18 -10.75 -12.37
CA LEU A 42 -4.60 -10.73 -12.74
C LEU A 42 -5.34 -11.76 -11.90
N ASN A 43 -6.41 -11.32 -11.24
CA ASN A 43 -7.31 -12.22 -10.56
C ASN A 43 -8.07 -13.10 -11.55
N ASN A 44 -8.02 -14.41 -11.34
CA ASN A 44 -8.73 -15.41 -12.14
C ASN A 44 -9.98 -16.00 -11.43
N LYS A 45 -10.32 -15.55 -10.23
CA LYS A 45 -11.47 -16.05 -9.44
C LYS A 45 -12.62 -15.05 -9.45
N PHE A 46 -13.79 -15.45 -9.94
CA PHE A 46 -14.97 -14.57 -9.93
C PHE A 46 -15.37 -14.19 -8.50
N VAL A 47 -15.76 -12.94 -8.30
CA VAL A 47 -16.26 -12.42 -7.01
C VAL A 47 -17.57 -11.66 -7.29
N PRO A 48 -18.71 -12.11 -6.76
CA PRO A 48 -20.00 -11.45 -6.96
C PRO A 48 -20.12 -10.20 -6.07
N PHE A 49 -19.41 -9.11 -6.42
CA PHE A 49 -19.39 -7.89 -5.61
C PHE A 49 -20.79 -7.29 -5.39
N THR A 50 -21.69 -7.43 -6.37
CA THR A 50 -23.09 -6.96 -6.26
C THR A 50 -23.90 -7.70 -5.21
N LYS A 51 -23.44 -8.89 -4.76
CA LYS A 51 -24.08 -9.69 -3.70
C LYS A 51 -23.37 -9.55 -2.35
N LYS A 52 -22.32 -8.73 -2.24
CA LYS A 52 -21.57 -8.52 -1.02
C LYS A 52 -21.93 -7.17 -0.40
N ASP A 53 -21.96 -7.12 0.93
CA ASP A 53 -22.00 -5.82 1.61
C ASP A 53 -20.63 -5.13 1.49
N LEU A 54 -20.62 -3.97 0.85
CA LEU A 54 -19.45 -3.11 0.67
C LEU A 54 -19.51 -1.85 1.54
N SER A 55 -20.46 -1.78 2.48
CA SER A 55 -20.65 -0.65 3.40
C SER A 55 -19.39 -0.34 4.22
N TYR A 56 -18.54 -1.34 4.46
CA TYR A 56 -17.25 -1.19 5.13
C TYR A 56 -16.26 -0.28 4.38
N LEU A 57 -16.44 -0.06 3.07
CA LEU A 57 -15.62 0.84 2.25
C LEU A 57 -16.04 2.32 2.34
N LYS A 58 -17.19 2.61 2.96
CA LYS A 58 -17.60 4.00 3.24
C LYS A 58 -16.57 4.62 4.18
N LYS A 59 -16.17 5.86 3.88
CA LYS A 59 -15.07 6.55 4.57
C LYS A 59 -15.20 6.48 6.10
N ASP A 60 -16.36 6.78 6.65
CA ASP A 60 -16.55 6.86 8.11
C ASP A 60 -16.42 5.50 8.79
N ASN A 61 -16.79 4.43 8.10
CA ASN A 61 -16.57 3.06 8.56
C ASN A 61 -15.09 2.67 8.40
N TYR A 62 -14.55 2.88 7.21
CA TYR A 62 -13.21 2.43 6.82
C TYR A 62 -12.12 3.12 7.64
N ASP A 63 -12.19 4.44 7.83
CA ASP A 63 -11.20 5.21 8.59
C ASP A 63 -11.04 4.64 10.02
N VAL A 64 -12.16 4.41 10.72
CA VAL A 64 -12.14 3.92 12.10
C VAL A 64 -11.58 2.51 12.17
N THR A 65 -12.10 1.58 11.35
CA THR A 65 -11.67 0.18 11.39
C THR A 65 -10.22 0.01 10.92
N PHE A 66 -9.82 0.70 9.85
CA PHE A 66 -8.49 0.59 9.25
C PHE A 66 -7.42 1.17 10.17
N VAL A 67 -7.64 2.33 10.78
CA VAL A 67 -6.68 2.92 11.73
C VAL A 67 -6.52 2.01 12.95
N LYS A 68 -7.63 1.48 13.49
CA LYS A 68 -7.59 0.54 14.62
C LYS A 68 -6.81 -0.74 14.26
N GLU A 69 -7.03 -1.30 13.09
CA GLU A 69 -6.31 -2.51 12.63
C GLU A 69 -4.81 -2.23 12.43
N VAL A 70 -4.45 -1.15 11.74
CA VAL A 70 -3.05 -0.80 11.45
C VAL A 70 -2.27 -0.50 12.74
N TYR A 71 -2.81 0.35 13.60
CA TYR A 71 -2.08 0.79 14.80
C TYR A 71 -2.28 -0.11 16.02
N GLY A 72 -3.30 -0.99 15.99
CA GLY A 72 -3.43 -2.11 16.92
C GLY A 72 -2.55 -3.31 16.57
N SER A 73 -2.02 -3.39 15.34
CA SER A 73 -1.08 -4.44 14.94
C SER A 73 0.28 -4.27 15.64
N PRO A 74 0.94 -5.37 16.06
CA PRO A 74 2.28 -5.33 16.64
C PRO A 74 3.28 -4.61 15.73
N SER A 75 4.03 -3.67 16.32
CA SER A 75 5.10 -2.96 15.62
C SER A 75 6.36 -3.82 15.60
N VAL A 76 6.88 -4.10 14.40
CA VAL A 76 8.11 -4.88 14.20
C VAL A 76 9.11 -4.10 13.37
N THR A 77 10.39 -4.40 13.55
CA THR A 77 11.44 -3.84 12.71
C THR A 77 11.47 -4.55 11.36
N LEU A 78 11.98 -3.86 10.33
CA LEU A 78 12.22 -4.47 9.01
C LEU A 78 13.12 -5.72 9.12
N LYS A 79 14.15 -5.68 9.98
CA LYS A 79 15.05 -6.83 10.19
C LYS A 79 14.32 -8.05 10.74
N GLN A 80 13.43 -7.87 11.73
CA GLN A 80 12.61 -8.96 12.27
C GLN A 80 11.68 -9.54 11.21
N LEU A 81 11.03 -8.66 10.43
CA LEU A 81 10.15 -9.08 9.33
C LEU A 81 10.89 -9.91 8.29
N LEU A 82 12.08 -9.47 7.87
CA LEU A 82 12.88 -10.17 6.85
C LEU A 82 13.45 -11.51 7.34
N LYS A 83 13.81 -11.60 8.63
CA LYS A 83 14.30 -12.85 9.23
C LYS A 83 13.19 -13.87 9.53
N GLY A 84 11.92 -13.48 9.45
CA GLY A 84 10.78 -14.32 9.84
C GLY A 84 10.63 -14.49 11.37
N GLY A 85 11.44 -13.80 12.16
CA GLY A 85 11.43 -13.86 13.64
C GLY A 85 10.37 -12.94 14.22
N VAL A 86 9.10 -13.23 13.94
CA VAL A 86 7.97 -12.47 14.45
C VAL A 86 6.94 -13.42 15.04
N ASP A 87 6.94 -13.50 16.37
CA ASP A 87 6.20 -14.45 17.19
C ASP A 87 4.69 -14.23 17.20
N SER A 88 4.22 -13.05 16.79
CA SER A 88 2.79 -12.77 16.72
C SER A 88 2.13 -13.49 15.53
N SER A 89 1.04 -14.21 15.80
CA SER A 89 0.10 -14.62 14.75
C SER A 89 -0.71 -13.40 14.30
N GLY A 90 -0.80 -13.18 12.98
CA GLY A 90 -1.61 -12.11 12.40
C GLY A 90 -0.84 -10.94 11.78
N PRO A 91 -1.54 -9.82 11.52
CA PRO A 91 -0.97 -8.65 10.87
C PRO A 91 0.11 -7.97 11.70
N VAL A 92 1.08 -7.34 11.03
CA VAL A 92 2.12 -6.56 11.69
C VAL A 92 2.32 -5.21 11.02
N ARG A 93 2.92 -4.27 11.76
CA ARG A 93 3.23 -2.93 11.28
C ARG A 93 4.73 -2.69 11.28
N VAL A 94 5.25 -2.17 10.16
CA VAL A 94 6.61 -1.62 10.04
C VAL A 94 6.47 -0.11 9.93
N THR A 95 7.06 0.61 10.88
CA THR A 95 6.92 2.07 10.94
C THR A 95 8.02 2.74 10.10
N TYR A 96 7.66 3.76 9.34
CA TYR A 96 8.61 4.68 8.71
C TYR A 96 8.37 6.09 9.21
N ASP A 97 9.43 6.85 9.44
CA ASP A 97 9.40 8.22 9.98
C ASP A 97 9.81 9.29 8.96
N SER A 98 10.40 8.88 7.84
CA SER A 98 10.99 9.76 6.86
C SER A 98 10.90 9.17 5.45
N LYS A 99 11.13 10.04 4.45
CA LYS A 99 11.21 9.63 3.05
C LYS A 99 12.27 8.55 2.85
N ALA A 100 13.42 8.69 3.51
CA ALA A 100 14.54 7.76 3.40
C ALA A 100 14.20 6.40 4.00
N SER A 101 13.61 6.36 5.20
CA SER A 101 13.22 5.10 5.84
C SER A 101 12.12 4.39 5.05
N PHE A 102 11.13 5.12 4.52
CA PHE A 102 10.14 4.53 3.61
C PHE A 102 10.79 3.90 2.37
N LYS A 103 11.65 4.64 1.66
CA LYS A 103 12.31 4.13 0.45
C LYS A 103 13.17 2.91 0.74
N SER A 104 13.85 2.88 1.89
CA SER A 104 14.62 1.72 2.33
C SER A 104 13.72 0.49 2.54
N ILE A 105 12.62 0.63 3.28
CA ILE A 105 11.65 -0.44 3.52
C ILE A 105 11.04 -0.94 2.21
N ALA A 106 10.59 -0.01 1.35
CA ALA A 106 9.97 -0.34 0.07
C ALA A 106 10.92 -1.14 -0.83
N LYS A 107 12.20 -0.73 -0.93
CA LYS A 107 13.20 -1.47 -1.71
C LYS A 107 13.46 -2.86 -1.15
N SER A 108 13.62 -3.00 0.16
CA SER A 108 13.85 -4.30 0.80
C SER A 108 12.67 -5.27 0.60
N LEU A 109 11.46 -4.75 0.46
CA LEU A 109 10.24 -5.53 0.22
C LEU A 109 9.84 -5.59 -1.26
N SER A 110 10.71 -5.16 -2.18
CA SER A 110 10.46 -5.12 -3.64
C SER A 110 9.18 -4.37 -4.05
N LEU A 111 8.83 -3.31 -3.31
CA LEU A 111 7.71 -2.43 -3.60
C LEU A 111 8.14 -1.25 -4.47
N MET A 112 7.16 -0.55 -5.04
CA MET A 112 7.40 0.76 -5.64
C MET A 112 7.71 1.77 -4.54
N ASP A 113 8.87 2.42 -4.62
CA ASP A 113 9.39 3.38 -3.64
C ASP A 113 9.19 4.84 -4.04
N ASP A 114 8.51 5.08 -5.17
CA ASP A 114 8.24 6.42 -5.70
C ASP A 114 7.04 7.09 -5.01
N PHE A 115 7.13 8.40 -4.85
CA PHE A 115 6.04 9.22 -4.36
C PHE A 115 5.46 10.08 -5.48
N LYS A 116 4.15 10.34 -5.41
CA LYS A 116 3.51 11.35 -6.25
C LYS A 116 2.82 12.36 -5.35
N SER A 117 3.40 13.56 -5.26
CA SER A 117 2.93 14.64 -4.39
C SER A 117 2.85 14.21 -2.92
N GLY A 118 3.88 13.48 -2.45
CA GLY A 118 3.95 12.92 -1.11
C GLY A 118 3.16 11.65 -0.85
N VAL A 119 2.38 11.17 -1.82
CA VAL A 119 1.58 9.94 -1.67
C VAL A 119 2.37 8.72 -2.19
N PRO A 120 2.64 7.70 -1.35
CA PRO A 120 3.23 6.46 -1.82
C PRO A 120 2.23 5.65 -2.65
N ARG A 121 2.74 4.78 -3.52
CA ARG A 121 1.89 3.87 -4.31
C ARG A 121 1.01 3.02 -3.40
N THR A 122 -0.25 2.83 -3.82
CA THR A 122 -1.30 2.10 -3.10
C THR A 122 -1.58 2.56 -1.66
N GLY A 123 -1.05 3.72 -1.27
CA GLY A 123 -1.13 4.23 0.09
C GLY A 123 -2.45 4.91 0.43
N TYR A 124 -2.90 4.73 1.67
CA TYR A 124 -4.04 5.43 2.26
C TYR A 124 -3.64 5.95 3.64
N ARG A 125 -3.76 7.27 3.86
CA ARG A 125 -3.27 7.94 5.09
C ARG A 125 -1.79 7.64 5.39
N GLY A 126 -0.98 7.58 4.33
CA GLY A 126 0.42 7.18 4.40
C GLY A 126 0.68 5.67 4.58
N VAL A 127 -0.34 4.85 4.85
CA VAL A 127 -0.18 3.41 5.07
C VAL A 127 -0.18 2.65 3.75
N VAL A 128 0.84 1.81 3.52
CA VAL A 128 0.90 0.85 2.42
C VAL A 128 0.67 -0.56 2.97
N SER A 129 -0.46 -1.16 2.62
CA SER A 129 -0.83 -2.52 3.04
C SER A 129 -0.42 -3.54 1.98
N ILE A 130 0.31 -4.58 2.40
CA ILE A 130 0.80 -5.67 1.53
C ILE A 130 0.56 -7.04 2.17
N MET A 131 0.75 -8.09 1.36
CA MET A 131 0.96 -9.45 1.86
C MET A 131 2.43 -9.81 1.63
N TYR A 132 3.10 -10.31 2.66
CA TYR A 132 4.50 -10.74 2.62
C TYR A 132 4.62 -12.12 3.27
N HIS A 133 5.04 -13.13 2.49
CA HIS A 133 5.08 -14.54 2.92
C HIS A 133 3.80 -15.02 3.65
N GLY A 134 2.63 -14.71 3.09
CA GLY A 134 1.34 -15.13 3.66
C GLY A 134 0.86 -14.29 4.85
N ARG A 135 1.63 -13.28 5.29
CA ARG A 135 1.28 -12.38 6.39
C ARG A 135 0.91 -10.98 5.91
N ARG A 136 -0.11 -10.38 6.53
CA ARG A 136 -0.47 -8.98 6.32
C ARG A 136 0.58 -8.07 6.96
N VAL A 137 1.13 -7.13 6.18
CA VAL A 137 2.09 -6.14 6.67
C VAL A 137 1.59 -4.74 6.33
N TYR A 138 1.59 -3.84 7.31
CA TYR A 138 1.31 -2.43 7.16
C TYR A 138 2.61 -1.63 7.26
N ILE A 139 2.99 -0.97 6.18
CA ILE A 139 4.09 -0.01 6.19
C ILE A 139 3.46 1.35 6.45
N ALA A 140 3.60 1.86 7.67
CA ALA A 140 2.78 2.98 8.16
C ALA A 140 3.65 4.11 8.75
N PRO A 141 3.22 5.38 8.64
CA PRO A 141 3.82 6.46 9.41
C PRO A 141 3.47 6.32 10.90
N PRO A 142 4.07 7.12 11.80
CA PRO A 142 3.64 7.22 13.19
C PRO A 142 2.16 7.59 13.32
N ALA A 143 1.55 7.28 14.47
CA ALA A 143 0.10 7.45 14.68
C ALA A 143 -0.34 8.93 14.65
N ASP A 144 0.57 9.86 14.89
CA ASP A 144 0.35 11.31 14.83
C ASP A 144 0.53 11.89 13.41
N TRP A 145 0.43 11.06 12.36
CA TRP A 145 0.49 11.48 10.97
C TRP A 145 -0.54 12.58 10.65
N LYS A 146 -0.05 13.74 10.19
CA LYS A 146 -0.87 14.95 9.94
C LYS A 146 -1.25 15.18 8.48
N GLY A 147 -0.76 14.36 7.55
CA GLY A 147 -0.99 14.56 6.12
C GLY A 147 0.23 14.22 5.26
N TYR A 148 0.02 14.25 3.95
CA TYR A 148 1.09 13.99 2.98
C TYR A 148 2.05 15.18 2.89
N ASN A 149 3.34 14.91 3.03
CA ASN A 149 4.36 15.92 2.78
C ASN A 149 4.61 16.05 1.26
N LYS A 150 4.17 17.17 0.67
CA LYS A 150 4.27 17.42 -0.77
C LYS A 150 5.72 17.46 -1.29
N SER A 151 6.71 17.70 -0.42
CA SER A 151 8.14 17.68 -0.80
C SER A 151 8.69 16.28 -1.07
N TRP A 152 7.95 15.22 -0.72
CA TRP A 152 8.37 13.85 -0.97
C TRP A 152 8.08 13.46 -2.44
N SER A 153 9.17 13.38 -3.20
CA SER A 153 9.26 12.95 -4.61
C SER A 153 10.00 11.62 -4.83
#